data_AF-A0A961S548-F1
#
_entry.id   AF-A0A961S548-F1
#
_cell.length_a   1.000
_cell.length_b   1.000
_cell.length_c   1.000
_cell.angle_alpha   90.00
_cell.angle_beta   90.00
_cell.angle_gamma   90.00
#
_symmetry.space_group_name_H-M   'P 1'
#
loop_
_entity.id
_entity.type
_entity.pdbx_description
1 polymer ?
#
loop_
_entity_poly.entity_id
_entity_poly.type
_entity_poly.pdbx_seq_one_letter_code
_entity_poly.pdbx_strand_id
1 'polypeptide(L)'
;VFAEALSIRDRKADPLGWALDMANAANLDVALADRNVDYARFKAAEDKLVQALVYIDPAVNRIEWAQAKNNLAIALRAQGANGRDVNQVRKALGIYEEILPIFDRKTFPLDWGTTNGNIAVALTNVGALEVNIGEFEKAVGYYRQAFEEVTRARAPMFWSKLQNAYGMTLQIIAAMKSDNAMLEEAAKAFRAALEVRTRDVNAELWAESQQLLASTLSSLASAKSDPALSDEAIAAYKAAREVFTRDAFPADWRSASAGLASALQGKGIL
;
A
#
# COMPACT_ATOMS: atom_id res chain seq x y z
N VAL A 1 3.75 -28.01 0.67
CA VAL A 1 4.96 -27.35 0.12
C VAL A 1 5.83 -26.67 1.20
N PHE A 2 5.54 -25.48 1.73
CA PHE A 2 6.43 -24.85 2.75
C PHE A 2 6.45 -25.57 4.11
N ALA A 3 5.30 -26.08 4.56
CA ALA A 3 5.24 -26.91 5.77
C ALA A 3 6.02 -28.23 5.63
N GLU A 4 6.12 -28.76 4.40
CA GLU A 4 6.97 -29.93 4.11
C GLU A 4 8.46 -29.53 4.04
N ALA A 5 8.81 -28.39 3.43
CA ALA A 5 10.19 -27.91 3.40
C ALA A 5 10.77 -27.66 4.81
N LEU A 6 9.97 -27.04 5.70
CA LEU A 6 10.31 -26.86 7.12
C LEU A 6 10.36 -28.18 7.91
N SER A 7 9.75 -29.26 7.40
CA SER A 7 9.83 -30.61 7.98
C SER A 7 11.05 -31.41 7.49
N ILE A 8 11.66 -31.00 6.37
CA ILE A 8 12.78 -31.71 5.73
C ILE A 8 14.14 -31.09 6.12
N ARG A 9 14.21 -29.77 6.35
CA ARG A 9 15.43 -29.10 6.84
C ARG A 9 15.36 -28.84 8.34
N ASP A 10 16.12 -29.61 9.12
CA ASP A 10 16.29 -29.38 10.55
C ASP A 10 17.12 -28.11 10.81
N ARG A 11 16.63 -27.23 11.68
CA ARG A 11 17.29 -26.02 12.20
C ARG A 11 18.72 -26.27 12.70
N LYS A 12 19.02 -27.50 13.15
CA LYS A 12 20.39 -27.87 13.58
C LYS A 12 21.29 -28.33 12.44
N ALA A 13 20.75 -28.95 11.40
CA ALA A 13 21.51 -29.54 10.30
C ALA A 13 21.79 -28.54 9.17
N ASP A 14 20.83 -27.65 8.87
CA ASP A 14 20.95 -26.58 7.88
C ASP A 14 20.26 -25.30 8.38
N PRO A 15 20.91 -24.54 9.28
CA PRO A 15 20.30 -23.37 9.92
C PRO A 15 19.92 -22.27 8.93
N LEU A 16 20.75 -22.05 7.90
CA LEU A 16 20.50 -21.04 6.87
C LEU A 16 19.34 -21.46 5.97
N GLY A 17 19.34 -22.70 5.45
CA GLY A 17 18.25 -23.19 4.61
C GLY A 17 16.90 -23.16 5.33
N TRP A 18 16.87 -23.57 6.61
CA TRP A 18 15.68 -23.45 7.46
C TRP A 18 15.20 -22.00 7.59
N ALA A 19 16.12 -21.05 7.80
CA ALA A 19 15.77 -19.64 7.96
C ALA A 19 15.25 -19.00 6.67
N LEU A 20 15.82 -19.35 5.52
CA LEU A 20 15.33 -18.90 4.22
C LEU A 20 13.94 -19.46 3.92
N ASP A 21 13.68 -20.73 4.24
CA ASP A 21 12.36 -21.34 4.09
C ASP A 21 11.34 -20.68 5.03
N MET A 22 11.75 -20.34 6.25
CA MET A 22 10.92 -19.60 7.21
C MET A 22 10.61 -18.18 6.74
N ALA A 23 11.61 -17.45 6.21
CA ALA A 23 11.41 -16.12 5.64
C ALA A 23 10.45 -16.19 4.44
N ASN A 24 10.61 -17.17 3.54
CA ASN A 24 9.70 -17.38 2.42
C ASN A 24 8.26 -17.68 2.86
N ALA A 25 8.09 -18.51 3.90
CA ALA A 25 6.76 -18.76 4.48
C ALA A 25 6.14 -17.48 5.06
N ALA A 26 6.94 -16.64 5.75
CA ALA A 26 6.47 -15.36 6.27
C ALA A 26 6.08 -14.38 5.16
N ASN A 27 6.78 -14.39 4.02
CA ASN A 27 6.44 -13.55 2.87
C ASN A 27 5.06 -13.89 2.32
N LEU A 28 4.72 -15.18 2.27
CA LEU A 28 3.39 -15.64 1.89
C LEU A 28 2.34 -15.17 2.91
N ASP A 29 2.63 -15.24 4.21
CA ASP A 29 1.74 -14.74 5.24
C ASP A 29 1.49 -13.23 5.12
N VAL A 30 2.53 -12.43 4.85
CA VAL A 30 2.39 -10.99 4.57
C VAL A 30 1.50 -10.76 3.34
N ALA A 31 1.72 -11.49 2.24
CA ALA A 31 0.92 -11.34 1.02
C ALA A 31 -0.55 -11.73 1.22
N LEU A 32 -0.82 -12.76 2.04
CA LEU A 32 -2.17 -13.19 2.39
C LEU A 32 -2.83 -12.26 3.40
N ALA A 33 -2.08 -11.73 4.37
CA ALA A 33 -2.54 -10.73 5.32
C ALA A 33 -2.97 -9.44 4.62
N ASP A 34 -2.18 -8.99 3.65
CA ASP A 34 -2.47 -7.85 2.77
C ASP A 34 -3.76 -8.04 1.97
N ARG A 35 -4.11 -9.30 1.62
CA ARG A 35 -5.30 -9.61 0.80
C ARG A 35 -6.58 -9.69 1.63
N ASN A 36 -6.49 -10.19 2.86
CA ASN A 36 -7.66 -10.51 3.69
C ASN A 36 -7.81 -9.59 4.91
N VAL A 37 -6.94 -8.58 5.04
CA VAL A 37 -6.84 -7.71 6.23
C VAL A 37 -6.71 -8.55 7.52
N ASP A 38 -5.85 -9.57 7.46
CA ASP A 38 -5.68 -10.56 8.54
C ASP A 38 -4.52 -10.17 9.46
N TYR A 39 -4.87 -9.52 10.57
CA TYR A 39 -3.89 -9.01 11.53
C TYR A 39 -3.10 -10.10 12.26
N ALA A 40 -3.72 -11.27 12.50
CA ALA A 40 -3.03 -12.38 13.13
C ALA A 40 -1.90 -12.91 12.25
N ARG A 41 -2.07 -12.85 10.92
CA ARG A 41 -1.02 -13.23 9.97
C ARG A 41 0.14 -12.26 9.92
N PHE A 42 -0.06 -10.95 10.05
CA PHE A 42 1.08 -10.02 10.15
C PHE A 42 1.93 -10.31 11.39
N LYS A 43 1.31 -10.60 12.53
CA LYS A 43 2.05 -10.99 13.73
C LYS A 43 2.79 -12.32 13.56
N ALA A 44 2.13 -13.32 12.96
CA ALA A 44 2.78 -14.59 12.67
C ALA A 44 3.96 -14.45 11.69
N ALA A 45 3.86 -13.55 10.71
CA ALA A 45 4.96 -13.23 9.80
C ALA A 45 6.12 -12.54 10.52
N GLU A 46 5.83 -11.55 11.38
CA GLU A 46 6.82 -10.89 12.23
C GLU A 46 7.62 -11.92 13.04
N ASP A 47 6.92 -12.82 13.76
CA ASP A 47 7.56 -13.81 14.63
C ASP A 47 8.44 -14.81 13.85
N LYS A 48 8.03 -15.18 12.62
CA LYS A 48 8.84 -16.02 11.72
C LYS A 48 10.07 -15.27 11.21
N LEU A 49 9.93 -14.01 10.80
CA LEU A 49 11.03 -13.22 10.26
C LEU A 49 12.07 -12.91 11.33
N VAL A 50 11.65 -12.59 12.54
CA VAL A 50 12.56 -12.40 13.68
C VAL A 50 13.36 -13.68 13.97
N GLN A 51 12.73 -14.85 13.91
CA GLN A 51 13.42 -16.12 14.08
C GLN A 51 14.39 -16.44 12.94
N ALA A 52 13.99 -16.20 11.69
CA ALA A 52 14.83 -16.42 10.52
C ALA A 52 16.08 -15.53 10.56
N LEU A 53 15.93 -14.24 10.89
CA LEU A 53 17.02 -13.27 10.93
C LEU A 53 18.15 -13.61 11.91
N VAL A 54 17.92 -14.48 12.90
CA VAL A 54 18.97 -14.99 13.80
C VAL A 54 20.02 -15.82 13.04
N TYR A 55 19.62 -16.47 11.94
CA TYR A 55 20.45 -17.40 11.18
C TYR A 55 20.89 -16.87 9.82
N ILE A 56 20.36 -15.72 9.39
CA ILE A 56 20.78 -15.05 8.17
C ILE A 56 21.86 -14.03 8.54
N ASP A 57 23.12 -14.44 8.49
CA ASP A 57 24.25 -13.56 8.79
C ASP A 57 24.35 -12.43 7.74
N PRO A 58 24.22 -11.14 8.12
CA PRO A 58 24.32 -10.02 7.17
C PRO A 58 25.71 -9.84 6.56
N ALA A 59 26.77 -10.37 7.16
CA ALA A 59 28.13 -10.30 6.61
C ALA A 59 28.33 -11.29 5.44
N VAL A 60 27.55 -12.37 5.41
CA VAL A 60 27.66 -13.44 4.41
C VAL A 60 26.47 -13.45 3.44
N ASN A 61 25.25 -13.29 3.96
CA ASN A 61 23.98 -13.41 3.25
C ASN A 61 23.28 -12.04 3.19
N ARG A 62 24.01 -11.01 2.76
CA ARG A 62 23.59 -9.61 2.87
C ARG A 62 22.26 -9.32 2.17
N ILE A 63 22.02 -9.97 1.02
CA ILE A 63 20.83 -9.74 0.20
C ILE A 63 19.62 -10.43 0.82
N GLU A 64 19.75 -11.69 1.21
CA GLU A 64 18.70 -12.47 1.86
C GLU A 64 18.29 -11.83 3.19
N TRP A 65 19.27 -11.32 3.93
CA TRP A 65 19.03 -10.58 5.17
C TRP A 65 18.22 -9.30 4.90
N ALA A 66 18.60 -8.53 3.87
CA ALA A 66 17.90 -7.31 3.50
C ALA A 66 16.46 -7.58 3.02
N GLN A 67 16.24 -8.67 2.29
CA GLN A 67 14.90 -9.10 1.85
C GLN A 67 14.03 -9.52 3.05
N ALA A 68 14.58 -10.30 3.99
CA ALA A 68 13.88 -10.68 5.22
C ALA A 68 13.54 -9.45 6.08
N LYS A 69 14.48 -8.50 6.22
CA LYS A 69 14.26 -7.21 6.89
C LYS A 69 13.18 -6.37 6.20
N ASN A 70 13.17 -6.28 4.88
CA ASN A 70 12.12 -5.58 4.13
C ASN A 70 10.73 -6.13 4.49
N ASN A 71 10.58 -7.45 4.49
CA ASN A 71 9.27 -8.07 4.76
C ASN A 71 8.88 -7.94 6.24
N LEU A 72 9.85 -7.90 7.16
CA LEU A 72 9.60 -7.59 8.56
C LEU A 72 9.05 -6.16 8.68
N ALA A 73 9.69 -5.20 8.02
CA ALA A 73 9.23 -3.81 8.00
C ALA A 73 7.82 -3.67 7.39
N ILE A 74 7.45 -4.46 6.37
CA ILE A 74 6.08 -4.48 5.84
C ILE A 74 5.09 -4.92 6.92
N ALA A 75 5.37 -6.01 7.63
CA ALA A 75 4.52 -6.50 8.72
C ALA A 75 4.38 -5.47 9.85
N LEU A 76 5.50 -4.91 10.32
CA LEU A 76 5.50 -3.87 11.37
C LEU A 76 4.71 -2.63 10.94
N ARG A 77 4.91 -2.15 9.71
CA ARG A 77 4.17 -1.00 9.16
C ARG A 77 2.67 -1.28 9.13
N ALA A 78 2.27 -2.45 8.64
CA ALA A 78 0.85 -2.83 8.57
C ALA A 78 0.23 -2.93 9.98
N GLN A 79 0.92 -3.55 10.94
CA GLN A 79 0.47 -3.60 12.33
C GLN A 79 0.35 -2.20 12.94
N GLY A 80 1.35 -1.33 12.73
CA GLY A 80 1.35 0.04 13.26
C GLY A 80 0.24 0.91 12.67
N ALA A 81 0.04 0.87 11.35
CA ALA A 81 -1.02 1.64 10.69
C ALA A 81 -2.41 1.24 11.19
N ASN A 82 -2.67 -0.06 11.33
CA ASN A 82 -3.97 -0.57 11.76
C ASN A 82 -4.20 -0.43 13.27
N GLY A 83 -3.17 -0.68 14.08
CA GLY A 83 -3.21 -0.52 15.53
C GLY A 83 -3.13 0.95 15.99
N ARG A 84 -3.02 1.89 15.04
CA ARG A 84 -2.76 3.32 15.29
C ARG A 84 -1.53 3.57 16.16
N ASP A 85 -0.50 2.75 15.99
CA ASP A 85 0.79 2.87 16.67
C ASP A 85 1.85 3.42 15.70
N VAL A 86 2.09 4.73 15.79
CA VAL A 86 3.08 5.41 14.95
C VAL A 86 4.51 4.95 15.25
N ASN A 87 4.82 4.54 16.48
CA ASN A 87 6.16 4.07 16.83
C ASN A 87 6.49 2.77 16.10
N GLN A 88 5.51 1.90 15.95
CA GLN A 88 5.67 0.68 15.16
C GLN A 88 5.90 0.98 13.66
N VAL A 89 5.22 1.99 13.10
CA VAL A 89 5.49 2.47 11.73
C VAL A 89 6.89 3.07 11.61
N ARG A 90 7.36 3.81 12.62
CA ARG A 90 8.71 4.38 12.66
C ARG A 90 9.81 3.31 12.76
N LYS A 91 9.57 2.20 13.47
CA LYS A 91 10.48 1.04 13.45
C LYS A 91 10.62 0.47 12.04
N ALA A 92 9.51 0.35 11.29
CA ALA A 92 9.55 -0.08 9.90
C ALA A 92 10.38 0.88 9.03
N LEU A 93 10.21 2.20 9.20
CA LEU A 93 11.03 3.20 8.51
C LEU A 93 12.53 3.02 8.79
N GLY A 94 12.92 2.85 10.05
CA GLY A 94 14.33 2.61 10.41
C GLY A 94 14.91 1.36 9.75
N ILE A 95 14.12 0.30 9.59
CA ILE A 95 14.54 -0.90 8.86
C ILE A 95 14.67 -0.63 7.35
N TYR A 96 13.74 0.09 6.74
CA TYR A 96 13.86 0.44 5.32
C TYR A 96 15.10 1.31 5.05
N GLU A 97 15.39 2.27 5.94
CA GLU A 97 16.59 3.11 5.88
C GLU A 97 17.88 2.28 6.03
N GLU A 98 17.86 1.26 6.89
CA GLU A 98 18.98 0.31 7.12
C GLU A 98 19.29 -0.51 5.85
N ILE A 99 18.26 -0.98 5.13
CA ILE A 99 18.44 -1.87 3.97
C ILE A 99 18.57 -1.13 2.63
N LEU A 100 18.10 0.11 2.52
CA LEU A 100 18.11 0.87 1.26
C LEU A 100 19.51 0.94 0.61
N PRO A 101 20.63 1.12 1.36
CA PRO A 101 21.98 1.12 0.78
C PRO A 101 22.45 -0.25 0.26
N ILE A 102 21.77 -1.34 0.63
CA ILE A 102 22.08 -2.70 0.17
C ILE A 102 21.49 -2.93 -1.22
N PHE A 103 20.26 -2.47 -1.44
CA PHE A 103 19.60 -2.51 -2.73
C PHE A 103 20.00 -1.28 -3.55
N ASP A 104 21.24 -1.22 -4.00
CA ASP A 104 21.67 -0.13 -4.86
C ASP A 104 20.89 -0.16 -6.19
N ARG A 105 20.54 1.01 -6.71
CA ARG A 105 19.71 1.13 -7.92
C ARG A 105 20.33 0.47 -9.15
N LYS A 106 21.65 0.39 -9.25
CA LYS A 106 22.34 -0.15 -10.43
C LYS A 106 22.27 -1.68 -10.46
N THR A 107 22.48 -2.32 -9.32
CA THR A 107 22.51 -3.78 -9.21
C THR A 107 21.13 -4.36 -8.94
N PHE A 108 20.32 -3.67 -8.13
CA PHE A 108 18.99 -4.10 -7.69
C PHE A 108 17.94 -3.02 -7.96
N PRO A 109 17.72 -2.62 -9.22
CA PRO A 109 16.82 -1.52 -9.55
C PRO A 109 15.39 -1.74 -9.02
N LEU A 110 14.88 -2.97 -9.12
CA LEU A 110 13.52 -3.26 -8.64
C LEU A 110 13.45 -3.20 -7.11
N ASP A 111 14.38 -3.84 -6.40
CA ASP A 111 14.40 -3.84 -4.93
C ASP A 111 14.60 -2.42 -4.37
N TRP A 112 15.45 -1.61 -5.03
CA TRP A 112 15.61 -0.19 -4.72
C TRP A 112 14.28 0.56 -4.87
N GLY A 113 13.59 0.38 -6.00
CA GLY A 113 12.30 1.01 -6.26
C GLY A 113 11.22 0.56 -5.27
N THR A 114 11.17 -0.74 -4.94
CA THR A 114 10.21 -1.27 -3.96
C THR A 114 10.49 -0.76 -2.55
N THR A 115 11.77 -0.64 -2.16
CA THR A 115 12.16 -0.10 -0.86
C THR A 115 11.74 1.37 -0.74
N ASN A 116 12.00 2.19 -1.77
CA ASN A 116 11.51 3.56 -1.81
C ASN A 116 9.98 3.64 -1.73
N GLY A 117 9.27 2.76 -2.46
CA GLY A 117 7.80 2.71 -2.41
C GLY A 117 7.28 2.35 -1.01
N ASN A 118 7.92 1.41 -0.33
CA ASN A 118 7.57 1.03 1.04
C ASN A 118 7.85 2.15 2.04
N ILE A 119 8.96 2.89 1.89
CA ILE A 119 9.23 4.10 2.69
C ILE A 119 8.12 5.13 2.46
N ALA A 120 7.73 5.38 1.21
CA ALA A 120 6.67 6.34 0.88
C ALA A 120 5.33 5.99 1.56
N VAL A 121 4.94 4.72 1.53
CA VAL A 121 3.72 4.25 2.20
C VAL A 121 3.84 4.39 3.72
N ALA A 122 4.99 4.05 4.31
CA ALA A 122 5.21 4.21 5.75
C ALA A 122 5.17 5.68 6.19
N LEU A 123 5.78 6.60 5.44
CA LEU A 123 5.70 8.04 5.67
C LEU A 123 4.26 8.56 5.54
N THR A 124 3.50 8.04 4.58
CA THR A 124 2.06 8.32 4.46
C THR A 124 1.30 7.87 5.72
N ASN A 125 1.62 6.70 6.26
CA ASN A 125 1.01 6.23 7.51
C ASN A 125 1.38 7.11 8.71
N VAL A 126 2.65 7.53 8.83
CA VAL A 126 3.07 8.48 9.88
C VAL A 126 2.32 9.81 9.75
N GLY A 127 2.29 10.38 8.55
CA GLY A 127 1.57 11.63 8.27
C GLY A 127 0.09 11.56 8.65
N ALA A 128 -0.56 10.42 8.39
CA ALA A 128 -1.96 10.22 8.75
C ALA A 128 -2.17 10.04 10.26
N LEU A 129 -1.28 9.32 10.96
CA LEU A 129 -1.39 9.06 12.39
C LEU A 129 -1.11 10.30 13.24
N GLU A 130 -0.19 11.15 12.79
CA GLU A 130 0.23 12.36 13.52
C GLU A 130 -0.38 13.65 12.95
N VAL A 131 -1.12 13.57 11.84
CA VAL A 131 -1.66 14.72 11.10
C VAL A 131 -0.52 15.67 10.68
N ASN A 132 0.53 15.10 10.10
CA ASN A 132 1.76 15.82 9.74
C ASN A 132 1.94 15.92 8.23
N ILE A 133 1.75 17.13 7.69
CA ILE A 133 1.88 17.41 6.27
C ILE A 133 3.30 17.20 5.74
N GLY A 134 4.32 17.46 6.55
CA GLY A 134 5.72 17.29 6.15
C GLY A 134 6.07 15.83 5.86
N GLU A 135 5.43 14.88 6.56
CA GLU A 135 5.62 13.44 6.28
C GLU A 135 4.94 13.02 4.98
N PHE A 136 3.78 13.59 4.64
CA PHE A 136 3.16 13.38 3.34
C PHE A 136 4.00 13.97 2.20
N GLU A 137 4.58 15.15 2.37
CA GLU A 137 5.46 15.77 1.38
C GLU A 137 6.73 14.95 1.13
N LYS A 138 7.35 14.42 2.19
CA LYS A 138 8.46 13.47 2.06
C LYS A 138 8.03 12.22 1.29
N ALA A 139 6.85 11.66 1.61
CA ALA A 139 6.32 10.47 0.93
C ALA A 139 6.22 10.68 -0.59
N VAL A 140 5.74 11.85 -1.06
CA VAL A 140 5.66 12.18 -2.48
C VAL A 140 7.01 12.04 -3.20
N GLY A 141 8.11 12.48 -2.56
CA GLY A 141 9.45 12.32 -3.11
C GLY A 141 9.88 10.85 -3.25
N TYR A 142 9.55 10.01 -2.27
CA TYR A 142 9.83 8.58 -2.30
C TYR A 142 8.95 7.82 -3.30
N TYR A 143 7.68 8.19 -3.45
CA TYR A 143 6.82 7.63 -4.50
C TYR A 143 7.38 7.89 -5.89
N ARG A 144 7.83 9.13 -6.15
CA ARG A 144 8.44 9.49 -7.45
C ARG A 144 9.68 8.68 -7.76
N GLN A 145 10.58 8.53 -6.79
CA GLN A 145 11.77 7.66 -6.92
C GLN A 145 11.37 6.21 -7.20
N ALA A 146 10.39 5.68 -6.46
CA ALA A 146 9.92 4.32 -6.66
C ALA A 146 9.39 4.10 -8.08
N PHE A 147 8.64 5.04 -8.64
CA PHE A 147 8.08 4.94 -10.00
C PHE A 147 9.13 4.96 -11.12
N GLU A 148 10.39 5.32 -10.83
CA GLU A 148 11.48 5.21 -11.82
C GLU A 148 11.81 3.76 -12.15
N GLU A 149 11.63 2.83 -11.19
CA GLU A 149 11.97 1.42 -11.36
C GLU A 149 10.75 0.50 -11.24
N VAL A 150 9.79 0.86 -10.38
CA VAL A 150 8.51 0.18 -10.22
C VAL A 150 7.57 0.69 -11.30
N THR A 151 7.41 -0.10 -12.36
CA THR A 151 6.51 0.21 -13.48
C THR A 151 5.40 -0.82 -13.58
N ARG A 152 4.31 -0.47 -14.27
CA ARG A 152 3.21 -1.41 -14.59
C ARG A 152 3.70 -2.71 -15.22
N ALA A 153 4.73 -2.64 -16.07
CA ALA A 153 5.27 -3.83 -16.75
C ALA A 153 6.12 -4.72 -15.84
N ARG A 154 6.88 -4.15 -14.91
CA ARG A 154 7.81 -4.91 -14.05
C ARG A 154 7.13 -5.50 -12.82
N ALA A 155 6.21 -4.75 -12.21
CA ALA A 155 5.54 -5.15 -10.99
C ALA A 155 4.10 -4.64 -10.96
N PRO A 156 3.20 -5.12 -11.85
CA PRO A 156 1.88 -4.54 -12.09
C PRO A 156 1.06 -4.36 -10.81
N MET A 157 0.97 -5.41 -9.97
CA MET A 157 0.17 -5.36 -8.76
C MET A 157 0.75 -4.38 -7.74
N PHE A 158 2.06 -4.43 -7.49
CA PHE A 158 2.72 -3.51 -6.55
C PHE A 158 2.67 -2.07 -7.04
N TRP A 159 2.93 -1.83 -8.33
CA TRP A 159 2.79 -0.53 -8.97
C TRP A 159 1.37 0.04 -8.79
N SER A 160 0.33 -0.77 -8.98
CA SER A 160 -1.06 -0.31 -8.82
C SER A 160 -1.41 0.06 -7.37
N LYS A 161 -0.93 -0.71 -6.39
CA LYS A 161 -1.03 -0.37 -4.96
C LYS A 161 -0.30 0.94 -4.66
N LEU A 162 0.88 1.13 -5.24
CA LEU A 162 1.69 2.31 -5.03
C LEU A 162 1.07 3.57 -5.64
N GLN A 163 0.48 3.46 -6.84
CA GLN A 163 -0.31 4.53 -7.46
C GLN A 163 -1.53 4.91 -6.62
N ASN A 164 -2.25 3.92 -6.07
CA ASN A 164 -3.38 4.19 -5.18
C ASN A 164 -2.93 4.94 -3.91
N ALA A 165 -1.87 4.47 -3.26
CA ALA A 165 -1.33 5.11 -2.06
C ALA A 165 -0.79 6.52 -2.36
N TYR A 166 -0.11 6.72 -3.50
CA TYR A 166 0.31 8.03 -3.98
C TYR A 166 -0.86 8.99 -4.19
N GLY A 167 -1.93 8.53 -4.85
CA GLY A 167 -3.15 9.30 -5.04
C GLY A 167 -3.80 9.71 -3.73
N MET A 168 -3.86 8.82 -2.73
CA MET A 168 -4.37 9.15 -1.39
C MET A 168 -3.52 10.22 -0.71
N THR A 169 -2.19 10.09 -0.74
CA THR A 169 -1.27 11.08 -0.18
C THR A 169 -1.48 12.45 -0.81
N LEU A 170 -1.57 12.51 -2.15
CA LEU A 170 -1.83 13.75 -2.88
C LEU A 170 -3.20 14.34 -2.54
N GLN A 171 -4.25 13.51 -2.45
CA GLN A 171 -5.59 13.94 -2.07
C GLN A 171 -5.60 14.60 -0.68
N ILE A 172 -4.89 14.03 0.30
CA ILE A 172 -4.77 14.59 1.65
C ILE A 172 -4.03 15.93 1.62
N ILE A 173 -2.86 16.00 0.99
CA ILE A 173 -2.10 17.25 0.88
C ILE A 173 -2.95 18.32 0.19
N ALA A 174 -3.63 17.95 -0.90
CA ALA A 174 -4.45 18.85 -1.68
C ALA A 174 -5.62 19.40 -0.86
N ALA A 175 -6.28 18.58 -0.04
CA ALA A 175 -7.33 19.04 0.86
C ALA A 175 -6.78 20.02 1.92
N MET A 176 -5.58 19.75 2.47
CA MET A 176 -4.94 20.63 3.44
C MET A 176 -4.49 21.98 2.84
N LYS A 177 -4.12 21.99 1.55
CA LYS A 177 -3.58 23.17 0.86
C LYS A 177 -4.54 23.84 -0.12
N SER A 178 -5.74 23.28 -0.31
CA SER A 178 -6.67 23.68 -1.38
C SER A 178 -6.03 23.64 -2.79
N ASP A 179 -5.23 22.62 -3.07
CA ASP A 179 -4.46 22.49 -4.33
C ASP A 179 -5.19 21.61 -5.36
N ASN A 180 -5.89 22.24 -6.29
CA ASN A 180 -6.61 21.53 -7.35
C ASN A 180 -5.69 20.79 -8.33
N ALA A 181 -4.46 21.25 -8.54
CA ALA A 181 -3.52 20.56 -9.43
C ALA A 181 -3.07 19.23 -8.81
N MET A 182 -2.86 19.19 -7.49
CA MET A 182 -2.61 17.94 -6.77
C MET A 182 -3.82 17.01 -6.77
N LEU A 183 -5.06 17.52 -6.70
CA LEU A 183 -6.25 16.68 -6.87
C LEU A 183 -6.31 16.07 -8.29
N GLU A 184 -5.97 16.82 -9.33
CA GLU A 184 -5.89 16.29 -10.69
C GLU A 184 -4.83 15.18 -10.81
N GLU A 185 -3.67 15.37 -10.18
CA GLU A 185 -2.62 14.36 -10.13
C GLU A 185 -3.07 13.11 -9.34
N ALA A 186 -3.78 13.28 -8.22
CA ALA A 186 -4.37 12.18 -7.47
C ALA A 186 -5.37 11.38 -8.33
N ALA A 187 -6.25 12.07 -9.08
CA ALA A 187 -7.19 11.42 -9.99
C ALA A 187 -6.47 10.62 -11.10
N LYS A 188 -5.36 11.13 -11.63
CA LYS A 188 -4.52 10.40 -12.59
C LYS A 188 -3.91 9.15 -11.96
N ALA A 189 -3.41 9.24 -10.73
CA ALA A 189 -2.84 8.11 -10.01
C ALA A 189 -3.89 7.00 -9.75
N PHE A 190 -5.11 7.37 -9.32
CA PHE A 190 -6.18 6.38 -9.14
C PHE A 190 -6.61 5.72 -10.45
N ARG A 191 -6.72 6.49 -11.55
CA ARG A 191 -6.99 5.91 -12.89
C ARG A 191 -5.88 4.96 -13.33
N ALA A 192 -4.62 5.30 -13.09
CA ALA A 192 -3.48 4.42 -13.37
C ALA A 192 -3.57 3.12 -12.54
N ALA A 193 -3.92 3.19 -11.25
CA ALA A 193 -4.12 2.01 -10.42
C ALA A 193 -5.23 1.09 -10.97
N LEU A 194 -6.32 1.68 -11.48
CA LEU A 194 -7.47 0.97 -12.07
C LEU A 194 -7.14 0.25 -13.40
N GLU A 195 -6.01 0.53 -14.03
CA GLU A 195 -5.54 -0.24 -15.21
C GLU A 195 -5.14 -1.68 -14.85
N VAL A 196 -4.80 -1.93 -13.58
CA VAL A 196 -4.41 -3.27 -13.08
C VAL A 196 -5.43 -3.79 -12.08
N ARG A 197 -5.92 -2.92 -11.19
CA ARG A 197 -6.96 -3.26 -10.21
C ARG A 197 -8.28 -3.27 -10.94
N THR A 198 -8.63 -4.38 -11.59
CA THR A 198 -9.93 -4.58 -12.24
C THR A 198 -10.84 -5.40 -11.36
N ARG A 199 -12.16 -5.34 -11.63
CA ARG A 199 -13.16 -6.10 -10.89
C ARG A 199 -12.87 -7.61 -10.90
N ASP A 200 -12.42 -8.14 -12.04
CA ASP A 200 -12.15 -9.58 -12.22
C ASP A 200 -10.84 -10.04 -11.57
N VAL A 201 -9.85 -9.13 -11.46
CA VAL A 201 -8.55 -9.45 -10.84
C VAL A 201 -8.63 -9.33 -9.32
N ASN A 202 -9.18 -8.23 -8.81
CA ASN A 202 -9.41 -8.01 -7.39
C ASN A 202 -10.53 -6.98 -7.19
N ALA A 203 -11.75 -7.47 -7.00
CA ALA A 203 -12.96 -6.66 -6.88
C ALA A 203 -12.89 -5.63 -5.75
N GLU A 204 -12.35 -6.00 -4.59
CA GLU A 204 -12.25 -5.12 -3.42
C GLU A 204 -11.28 -3.97 -3.68
N LEU A 205 -10.08 -4.30 -4.18
CA LEU A 205 -9.08 -3.30 -4.52
C LEU A 205 -9.55 -2.38 -5.67
N TRP A 206 -10.28 -2.90 -6.64
CA TRP A 206 -10.91 -2.09 -7.68
C TRP A 206 -11.95 -1.12 -7.10
N ALA A 207 -12.83 -1.60 -6.23
CA ALA A 207 -13.87 -0.78 -5.59
C ALA A 207 -13.29 0.32 -4.68
N GLU A 208 -12.21 0.02 -3.95
CA GLU A 208 -11.46 0.99 -3.16
C GLU A 208 -10.94 2.13 -4.05
N SER A 209 -10.25 1.79 -5.16
CA SER A 209 -9.72 2.77 -6.10
C SER A 209 -10.83 3.58 -6.78
N GLN A 210 -11.97 2.97 -7.08
CA GLN A 210 -13.15 3.66 -7.61
C GLN A 210 -13.70 4.68 -6.60
N GLN A 211 -13.84 4.31 -5.33
CA GLN A 211 -14.34 5.21 -4.29
C GLN A 211 -13.39 6.41 -4.08
N LEU A 212 -12.08 6.17 -4.05
CA LEU A 212 -11.08 7.22 -3.90
C LEU A 212 -11.08 8.17 -5.11
N LEU A 213 -11.13 7.62 -6.32
CA LEU A 213 -11.30 8.40 -7.55
C LEU A 213 -12.57 9.25 -7.50
N ALA A 214 -13.71 8.65 -7.12
CA ALA A 214 -15.00 9.34 -7.04
C ALA A 214 -14.97 10.53 -6.07
N SER A 215 -14.34 10.37 -4.91
CA SER A 215 -14.16 11.43 -3.93
C SER A 215 -13.31 12.57 -4.48
N THR A 216 -12.15 12.27 -5.09
CA THR A 216 -11.30 13.27 -5.71
C THR A 216 -12.01 14.01 -6.86
N LEU A 217 -12.74 13.29 -7.70
CA LEU A 217 -13.50 13.87 -8.80
C LEU A 217 -14.64 14.76 -8.30
N SER A 218 -15.31 14.40 -7.20
CA SER A 218 -16.33 15.24 -6.58
C SER A 218 -15.76 16.58 -6.10
N SER A 219 -14.59 16.56 -5.47
CA SER A 219 -13.89 17.78 -5.04
C SER A 219 -13.50 18.64 -6.25
N LEU A 220 -12.96 18.04 -7.31
CA LEU A 220 -12.63 18.76 -8.55
C LEU A 220 -13.87 19.32 -9.26
N ALA A 221 -14.95 18.54 -9.34
CA ALA A 221 -16.21 18.96 -9.93
C ALA A 221 -16.77 20.20 -9.22
N SER A 222 -16.76 20.20 -7.90
CA SER A 222 -17.16 21.37 -7.10
C SER A 222 -16.23 22.56 -7.34
N ALA A 223 -14.91 22.35 -7.31
CA ALA A 223 -13.93 23.43 -7.46
C ALA A 223 -13.97 24.09 -8.85
N LYS A 224 -14.31 23.32 -9.89
CA LYS A 224 -14.34 23.78 -11.28
C LYS A 224 -15.74 24.05 -11.83
N SER A 225 -16.77 23.74 -11.06
CA SER A 225 -18.17 23.70 -11.54
C SER A 225 -18.32 22.85 -12.81
N ASP A 226 -17.64 21.69 -12.84
CA ASP A 226 -17.57 20.83 -14.03
C ASP A 226 -18.57 19.65 -13.90
N PRO A 227 -19.67 19.64 -14.69
CA PRO A 227 -20.66 18.58 -14.63
C PRO A 227 -20.15 17.23 -15.15
N ALA A 228 -19.14 17.21 -16.04
CA ALA A 228 -18.57 15.96 -16.54
C ALA A 228 -17.78 15.23 -15.44
N LEU A 229 -17.03 15.98 -14.63
CA LEU A 229 -16.36 15.43 -13.45
C LEU A 229 -17.36 14.92 -12.40
N SER A 230 -18.50 15.60 -12.25
CA SER A 230 -19.59 15.14 -11.37
C SER A 230 -20.19 13.82 -11.87
N ASP A 231 -20.41 13.70 -13.18
CA ASP A 231 -20.88 12.45 -13.80
C ASP A 231 -19.91 11.28 -13.62
N GLU A 232 -18.62 11.53 -13.82
CA GLU A 232 -17.59 10.51 -13.60
C GLU A 232 -17.51 10.10 -12.13
N ALA A 233 -17.61 11.06 -11.19
CA ALA A 233 -17.64 10.77 -9.76
C ALA A 233 -18.84 9.89 -9.37
N ILE A 234 -20.05 10.21 -9.87
CA ILE A 234 -21.27 9.44 -9.64
C ILE A 234 -21.11 8.02 -10.18
N ALA A 235 -20.55 7.86 -11.38
CA ALA A 235 -20.30 6.55 -11.97
C ALA A 235 -19.31 5.73 -11.14
N ALA A 236 -18.22 6.33 -10.69
CA ALA A 236 -17.21 5.66 -9.86
C ALA A 236 -17.76 5.25 -8.48
N TYR A 237 -18.57 6.08 -7.82
CA TYR A 237 -19.25 5.67 -6.58
C TYR A 237 -20.23 4.52 -6.80
N LYS A 238 -20.98 4.53 -7.92
CA LYS A 238 -21.88 3.42 -8.27
C LYS A 238 -21.09 2.13 -8.48
N ALA A 239 -19.97 2.20 -9.20
CA ALA A 239 -19.08 1.07 -9.44
C ALA A 239 -18.53 0.50 -8.12
N ALA A 240 -18.06 1.34 -7.19
CA ALA A 240 -17.60 0.89 -5.88
C ALA A 240 -18.70 0.13 -5.10
N ARG A 241 -19.96 0.59 -5.19
CA ARG A 241 -21.13 -0.03 -4.53
C ARG A 241 -21.57 -1.35 -5.16
N GLU A 242 -21.07 -1.73 -6.33
CA GLU A 242 -21.29 -3.08 -6.88
C GLU A 242 -20.54 -4.16 -6.09
N VAL A 243 -19.48 -3.78 -5.37
CA VAL A 243 -18.66 -4.68 -4.55
C VAL A 243 -18.87 -4.39 -3.08
N PHE A 244 -18.79 -3.12 -2.68
CA PHE A 244 -19.07 -2.69 -1.31
C PHE A 244 -20.56 -2.73 -1.07
N THR A 245 -21.08 -3.89 -0.69
CA THR A 245 -22.49 -4.08 -0.31
C THR A 245 -22.70 -3.84 1.17
N ARG A 246 -23.95 -3.59 1.57
CA ARG A 246 -24.31 -3.39 2.98
C ARG A 246 -23.95 -4.60 3.85
N ASP A 247 -24.02 -5.81 3.31
CA ASP A 247 -23.83 -7.04 4.06
C ASP A 247 -22.34 -7.44 4.17
N ALA A 248 -21.58 -7.29 3.09
CA ALA A 248 -20.16 -7.68 3.07
C ALA A 248 -19.22 -6.57 3.58
N PHE A 249 -19.50 -5.31 3.25
CA PHE A 249 -18.64 -4.16 3.56
C PHE A 249 -19.47 -2.98 4.10
N PRO A 250 -20.10 -3.10 5.28
CA PRO A 250 -21.06 -2.12 5.79
C PRO A 250 -20.46 -0.72 6.03
N ALA A 251 -19.15 -0.61 6.30
CA ALA A 251 -18.47 0.67 6.47
C ALA A 251 -18.22 1.34 5.11
N ASP A 252 -17.63 0.62 4.17
CA ASP A 252 -17.30 1.12 2.83
C ASP A 252 -18.57 1.43 2.03
N TRP A 253 -19.60 0.57 2.10
CA TRP A 253 -20.90 0.85 1.48
C TRP A 253 -21.52 2.15 2.01
N ARG A 254 -21.43 2.42 3.32
CA ARG A 254 -21.93 3.69 3.89
C ARG A 254 -21.14 4.87 3.37
N SER A 255 -19.81 4.78 3.34
CA SER A 255 -18.94 5.83 2.83
C SER A 255 -19.25 6.13 1.35
N ALA A 256 -19.25 5.11 0.49
CA ALA A 256 -19.57 5.25 -0.93
C ALA A 256 -21.00 5.75 -1.17
N SER A 257 -21.98 5.32 -0.36
CA SER A 257 -23.37 5.78 -0.47
C SER A 257 -23.53 7.23 -0.06
N ALA A 258 -22.83 7.67 1.00
CA ALA A 258 -22.81 9.07 1.42
C ALA A 258 -22.16 9.96 0.35
N GLY A 259 -21.00 9.55 -0.17
CA GLY A 259 -20.31 10.25 -1.26
C GLY A 259 -21.17 10.36 -2.52
N LEU A 260 -21.87 9.27 -2.90
CA LEU A 260 -22.82 9.28 -4.01
C LEU A 260 -23.97 10.26 -3.78
N ALA A 261 -24.56 10.27 -2.59
CA ALA A 261 -25.65 11.18 -2.25
C ALA A 261 -25.21 12.65 -2.34
N SER A 262 -24.03 12.99 -1.79
CA SER A 262 -23.46 14.33 -1.90
C SER A 262 -23.18 14.73 -3.36
N ALA A 263 -22.65 13.81 -4.18
CA ALA A 263 -22.39 14.09 -5.59
C ALA A 263 -23.69 14.33 -6.38
N LEU A 264 -24.74 13.53 -6.12
CA LEU A 264 -26.06 13.69 -6.74
C LEU A 264 -26.73 15.01 -6.33
N GLN A 265 -26.65 15.37 -5.05
CA GLN A 265 -27.17 16.65 -4.55
C GLN A 265 -26.40 17.83 -5.15
N GLY A 266 -25.07 17.76 -5.20
CA GLY A 266 -24.24 18.79 -5.84
C GLY A 266 -24.54 18.98 -7.33
N LYS A 267 -25.07 17.95 -8.00
CA LYS A 267 -25.52 18.02 -9.39
C LYS A 267 -27.00 18.47 -9.53
N GLY A 268 -27.76 18.55 -8.45
CA GLY A 268 -29.18 18.88 -8.46
C GLY A 268 -30.10 17.75 -8.93
N ILE A 269 -29.68 16.49 -8.77
CA ILE A 269 -30.48 15.30 -9.09
C ILE A 269 -31.31 14.83 -7.88
N LEU A 270 -30.91 15.21 -6.67
CA LEU A 270 -31.58 14.99 -5.39
C LEU A 270 -31.76 16.33 -4.67
#